data_AF-A0A353LJD7-F1
#
_entry.id   AF-A0A353LJD7-F1
#
_cell.length_a   1.000
_cell.length_b   1.000
_cell.length_c   1.000
_cell.angle_alpha   90.00
_cell.angle_beta   90.00
_cell.angle_gamma   90.00
#
_symmetry.space_group_name_H-M   'P 1'
#
loop_
_entity.id
_entity.type
_entity.pdbx_description
1 polymer ?
#
loop_
_entity_poly.entity_id
_entity_poly.type
_entity_poly.pdbx_seq_one_letter_code
_entity_poly.pdbx_strand_id
1 'polypeptide(L)'
;MSFRLSYRKRILLYFSVIIAVFTAGIILFEQKQVRHERTKSLENMLDGNANFIHRYIKGRHIVFPDSIQRMDELTAYLSDNLRLTIIDKTGRVMYDNLLDEKRMTNHTDRPEIQKAMVSG
;
A
#
# COMPACT_ATOMS: atom_id res chain seq x y z
N MET A 1 -37.88 -37.44 14.04
CA MET A 1 -37.45 -37.42 15.46
C MET A 1 -37.62 -36.00 15.99
N SER A 2 -38.71 -35.69 16.71
CA SER A 2 -38.99 -34.31 17.16
C SER A 2 -38.21 -33.99 18.43
N PHE A 3 -37.16 -33.18 18.33
CA PHE A 3 -36.46 -32.68 19.50
C PHE A 3 -37.39 -31.77 20.31
N ARG A 4 -37.94 -32.28 21.43
CA ARG A 4 -38.70 -31.47 22.39
C ARG A 4 -37.72 -30.74 23.30
N LEU A 5 -37.30 -29.54 22.91
CA LEU A 5 -36.51 -28.66 23.78
C LEU A 5 -37.40 -28.12 24.90
N SER A 6 -36.95 -28.28 26.15
CA SER A 6 -37.54 -27.59 27.30
C SER A 6 -37.55 -26.08 27.06
N TYR A 7 -38.61 -25.39 27.50
CA TYR A 7 -38.82 -23.95 27.32
C TYR A 7 -37.57 -23.11 27.62
N ARG A 8 -36.85 -23.45 28.70
CA ARG A 8 -35.58 -22.81 29.10
C ARG A 8 -34.50 -22.92 28.02
N LYS A 9 -34.34 -24.09 27.40
CA LYS A 9 -33.34 -24.32 26.34
C LYS A 9 -33.72 -23.60 25.04
N ARG A 10 -35.02 -23.44 24.76
CA ARG A 10 -35.51 -22.73 23.58
C ARG A 10 -35.22 -21.24 23.65
N ILE A 11 -35.42 -20.62 24.81
CA ILE A 11 -35.05 -19.21 25.05
C ILE A 11 -33.53 -19.02 24.90
N LEU A 12 -32.74 -19.89 25.54
CA LEU A 12 -31.28 -19.82 25.42
C LEU A 12 -30.81 -19.91 23.97
N LEU A 13 -31.41 -20.81 23.17
CA LEU A 13 -31.07 -20.95 21.76
C LEU A 13 -31.37 -19.68 20.97
N TYR A 14 -32.50 -19.03 21.20
CA TYR A 14 -32.80 -17.75 20.52
C TYR A 14 -31.79 -16.66 20.89
N PHE A 15 -31.46 -16.52 22.17
CA PHE A 15 -30.43 -15.56 22.60
C PHE A 15 -29.05 -15.88 21.99
N SER A 16 -28.65 -17.15 21.97
CA SER A 16 -27.39 -17.56 21.34
C SER A 16 -27.35 -17.25 19.84
N VAL A 17 -28.45 -17.47 19.12
CA VAL A 17 -28.55 -17.13 17.70
C VAL A 17 -28.44 -15.62 17.48
N ILE A 18 -29.14 -14.82 18.28
CA ILE A 18 -29.08 -13.35 18.19
C ILE A 18 -27.66 -12.85 18.45
N ILE A 19 -27.01 -13.34 19.50
CA ILE A 19 -25.62 -12.98 19.82
C ILE A 19 -24.69 -13.41 18.68
N ALA A 20 -24.82 -14.62 18.16
CA ALA A 20 -23.98 -15.12 17.08
C ALA A 20 -24.10 -14.27 15.81
N VAL A 21 -25.32 -13.89 15.42
CA VAL A 21 -25.56 -13.00 14.27
C VAL A 21 -24.92 -11.63 14.49
N PHE A 22 -25.09 -11.06 15.68
CA PHE A 22 -24.52 -9.76 16.01
C PHE A 22 -22.98 -9.78 16.03
N THR A 23 -22.38 -10.80 16.67
CA THR A 23 -20.93 -11.00 16.69
C THR A 23 -20.37 -11.18 15.29
N ALA A 24 -21.02 -11.98 14.43
CA ALA A 24 -20.61 -12.13 13.04
C ALA A 24 -20.65 -10.80 12.27
N GLY A 25 -21.70 -10.00 12.50
CA GLY A 25 -21.84 -8.66 11.92
C GLY A 25 -20.70 -7.73 12.33
N ILE A 26 -20.37 -7.67 13.62
CA ILE A 26 -19.24 -6.86 14.12
C ILE A 26 -17.93 -7.32 13.49
N ILE A 27 -17.66 -8.63 13.46
CA ILE A 27 -16.41 -9.16 12.90
C ILE A 27 -16.25 -8.75 11.43
N LEU A 28 -17.32 -8.85 10.62
CA LEU A 28 -17.27 -8.46 9.21
C LEU A 28 -17.03 -6.95 9.05
N PHE A 29 -17.68 -6.12 9.86
CA PHE A 29 -17.49 -4.68 9.86
C PHE A 29 -16.06 -4.29 10.25
N GLU A 30 -15.55 -4.84 11.35
CA GLU A 30 -14.19 -4.62 11.83
C GLU A 30 -13.14 -5.06 10.80
N GLN A 31 -13.33 -6.23 10.16
CA GLN A 31 -12.42 -6.69 9.10
C GLN A 31 -12.38 -5.73 7.93
N LYS A 32 -13.52 -5.17 7.51
CA LYS A 32 -13.57 -4.17 6.44
C LYS A 32 -12.83 -2.90 6.86
N GLN A 33 -13.07 -2.41 8.06
CA GLN A 33 -12.43 -1.20 8.59
C GLN A 33 -10.92 -1.36 8.72
N VAL A 34 -10.45 -2.48 9.29
CA VAL A 34 -9.01 -2.77 9.44
C VAL A 34 -8.30 -2.81 8.09
N ARG A 35 -8.91 -3.41 7.06
CA ARG A 35 -8.32 -3.44 5.71
C ARG A 35 -8.21 -2.04 5.11
N HIS A 36 -9.23 -1.21 5.30
CA HIS A 36 -9.23 0.17 4.83
C HIS A 36 -8.12 0.99 5.50
N GLU A 37 -8.03 0.97 6.83
CA GLU A 37 -7.02 1.74 7.57
C GLU A 37 -5.60 1.27 7.28
N ARG A 38 -5.37 -0.04 7.13
CA ARG A 38 -4.05 -0.57 6.74
C ARG A 38 -3.64 -0.09 5.36
N THR A 39 -4.56 -0.12 4.39
CA THR A 39 -4.30 0.35 3.02
C THR A 39 -3.97 1.83 3.03
N LYS A 40 -4.79 2.64 3.71
CA LYS A 40 -4.59 4.09 3.84
C LYS A 40 -3.28 4.43 4.54
N SER A 41 -2.91 3.68 5.58
CA SER A 41 -1.61 3.85 6.25
C SER A 41 -0.44 3.56 5.32
N LEU A 42 -0.57 2.56 4.45
CA LEU A 42 0.46 2.22 3.47
C LEU A 42 0.59 3.32 2.40
N GLU A 43 -0.54 3.80 1.87
CA GLU A 43 -0.59 4.93 0.94
C GLU A 43 0.06 6.18 1.54
N ASN A 44 -0.31 6.56 2.76
CA ASN A 44 0.28 7.71 3.45
C ASN A 44 1.80 7.57 3.65
N MET A 45 2.28 6.34 3.93
CA MET A 45 3.70 6.06 4.07
C MET A 45 4.43 6.20 2.73
N LEU A 46 3.86 5.66 1.65
CA LEU A 46 4.41 5.78 0.29
C LEU A 46 4.43 7.24 -0.18
N ASP A 47 3.36 8.00 0.05
CA ASP A 47 3.27 9.43 -0.27
C ASP A 47 4.27 10.25 0.55
N GLY A 48 4.42 9.94 1.84
CA GLY A 48 5.41 10.56 2.71
C GLY A 48 6.84 10.34 2.21
N ASN A 49 7.17 9.10 1.83
CA ASN A 49 8.45 8.74 1.26
C ASN A 49 8.70 9.42 -0.09
N ALA A 50 7.73 9.41 -1.00
CA ALA A 50 7.82 10.09 -2.28
C ALA A 50 8.10 11.60 -2.12
N ASN A 51 7.38 12.25 -1.20
CA ASN A 51 7.59 13.67 -0.88
C ASN A 51 8.97 13.94 -0.27
N PHE A 52 9.44 13.06 0.62
CA PHE A 52 10.78 13.17 1.20
C PHE A 52 11.87 13.08 0.12
N ILE A 53 11.78 12.07 -0.76
CA ILE A 53 12.74 11.84 -1.84
C ILE A 53 12.70 12.99 -2.84
N HIS A 54 11.50 13.50 -3.20
CA HIS A 54 11.35 14.66 -4.06
C HIS A 54 12.07 15.90 -3.48
N ARG A 55 11.86 16.19 -2.20
CA ARG A 55 12.54 17.30 -1.51
C ARG A 55 14.05 17.10 -1.44
N TYR A 56 14.51 15.86 -1.23
CA TYR A 56 15.94 15.53 -1.21
C TYR A 56 16.60 15.77 -2.57
N ILE A 57 16.00 15.24 -3.65
CA ILE A 57 16.47 15.43 -5.04
C ILE A 57 16.55 16.93 -5.38
N LYS A 58 15.48 17.67 -5.06
CA LYS A 58 15.40 19.11 -5.32
C LYS A 58 16.42 19.90 -4.50
N GLY A 59 16.54 19.62 -3.20
CA GLY A 59 17.44 20.35 -2.29
C GLY A 59 18.93 20.11 -2.58
N ARG A 60 19.29 18.94 -3.12
CA ARG A 60 20.66 18.57 -3.47
C ARG A 60 20.99 18.74 -4.97
N HIS A 61 20.06 19.27 -5.76
CA HIS A 61 20.20 19.46 -7.21
C HIS A 61 20.68 18.18 -7.91
N ILE A 62 20.07 17.05 -7.56
CA ILE A 62 20.40 15.74 -8.11
C ILE A 62 19.95 15.69 -9.58
N VAL A 63 20.89 15.35 -10.47
CA VAL A 63 20.65 15.19 -11.91
C VAL A 63 20.98 13.76 -12.29
N PHE A 64 20.05 13.10 -12.97
CA PHE A 64 20.23 11.76 -13.49
C PHE A 64 20.81 11.81 -14.91
N PRO A 65 21.71 10.89 -15.30
CA PRO A 65 22.14 9.68 -14.57
C PRO A 65 23.33 9.87 -13.62
N ASP A 66 23.99 11.03 -13.61
CA ASP A 66 25.28 11.24 -12.90
C ASP A 66 25.20 11.15 -11.36
N SER A 67 24.00 10.95 -10.81
CA SER A 67 23.75 10.92 -9.37
C SER A 67 23.31 9.56 -8.82
N ILE A 68 23.48 8.46 -9.57
CA ILE A 68 23.11 7.10 -9.14
C ILE A 68 23.72 6.74 -7.77
N GLN A 69 25.04 6.97 -7.58
CA GLN A 69 25.72 6.65 -6.33
C GLN A 69 25.10 7.36 -5.11
N ARG A 70 24.67 8.62 -5.25
CA ARG A 70 24.02 9.37 -4.17
C ARG A 70 22.63 8.82 -3.84
N MET A 71 21.95 8.26 -4.83
CA MET A 71 20.67 7.59 -4.63
C MET A 71 20.84 6.23 -3.97
N ASP A 72 21.89 5.48 -4.30
CA ASP A 72 22.24 4.23 -3.61
C ASP A 72 22.53 4.48 -2.12
N GLU A 73 23.29 5.54 -1.81
CA GLU A 73 23.53 5.96 -0.43
C GLU A 73 22.23 6.34 0.30
N LEU A 74 21.32 7.08 -0.36
CA LEU A 74 20.02 7.44 0.23
C LEU A 74 19.15 6.19 0.48
N THR A 75 19.10 5.30 -0.49
CA THR A 75 18.21 4.12 -0.44
C THR A 75 18.69 3.09 0.57
N ALA A 76 19.98 3.06 0.92
CA ALA A 76 20.49 2.28 2.04
C ALA A 76 19.88 2.66 3.41
N TYR A 77 19.29 3.85 3.53
CA TYR A 77 18.56 4.29 4.72
C TYR A 77 17.04 4.08 4.62
N LEU A 78 16.53 3.62 3.48
CA LEU A 78 15.13 3.28 3.31
C LEU A 78 14.87 1.85 3.82
N SER A 79 13.60 1.54 4.09
CA SER A 79 13.22 0.18 4.50
C SER A 79 13.44 -0.81 3.35
N ASP A 80 13.92 -2.03 3.67
CA ASP A 80 14.18 -3.09 2.69
C ASP A 80 12.95 -3.49 1.85
N ASN A 81 11.74 -3.19 2.34
CA ASN A 81 10.49 -3.47 1.62
C ASN A 81 10.06 -2.33 0.68
N LEU A 82 10.81 -1.23 0.63
CA LEU A 82 10.53 -0.08 -0.21
C LEU A 82 11.38 -0.13 -1.48
N ARG A 83 10.72 -0.38 -2.60
CA ARG A 83 11.31 -0.20 -3.92
C ARG A 83 11.15 1.24 -4.38
N LEU A 84 12.25 1.89 -4.70
CA LEU A 84 12.29 3.22 -5.29
C LEU A 84 12.67 3.12 -6.76
N THR A 85 11.83 3.71 -7.62
CA THR A 85 12.11 3.87 -9.06
C THR A 85 11.92 5.35 -9.42
N ILE A 86 12.94 5.97 -10.01
CA ILE A 86 12.84 7.35 -10.55
C ILE A 86 12.59 7.24 -12.04
N ILE A 87 11.56 7.94 -12.53
CA ILE A 87 11.08 7.84 -13.90
C ILE A 87 10.98 9.25 -14.47
N ASP A 88 11.42 9.43 -15.72
CA ASP A 88 11.28 10.71 -16.41
C ASP A 88 9.87 10.91 -16.99
N LYS A 89 9.61 12.10 -17.55
CA LYS A 89 8.29 12.45 -18.12
C LYS A 89 7.90 11.61 -19.35
N THR A 90 8.85 10.88 -19.94
CA THR A 90 8.60 9.97 -21.07
C THR A 90 8.31 8.55 -20.62
N GLY A 91 8.34 8.28 -19.30
CA GLY A 91 8.17 6.95 -18.72
C GLY A 91 9.46 6.13 -18.64
N ARG A 92 10.61 6.67 -19.08
CA ARG A 92 11.89 5.96 -19.02
C ARG A 92 12.40 5.93 -17.58
N VAL A 93 12.85 4.76 -17.15
CA VAL A 93 13.44 4.57 -15.81
C VAL A 93 14.85 5.16 -15.78
N MET A 94 15.07 6.09 -14.86
CA MET A 94 16.34 6.80 -14.63
C MET A 94 17.16 6.18 -13.49
N TYR A 95 16.49 5.47 -12.58
CA TYR A 95 17.08 4.83 -11.40
C TYR A 95 16.10 3.80 -10.83
N ASP A 96 16.61 2.67 -10.34
CA ASP A 96 15.86 1.70 -9.54
C ASP A 96 16.79 1.10 -8.46
N ASN A 97 16.31 0.95 -7.23
CA ASN A 97 17.15 0.47 -6.12
C ASN A 97 17.25 -1.07 -6.04
N LEU A 98 16.50 -1.81 -6.87
CA LEU A 98 16.53 -3.28 -6.87
C LEU A 98 17.06 -3.86 -8.19
N LEU A 99 16.78 -3.21 -9.32
CA LEU A 99 17.12 -3.69 -10.65
C LEU A 99 17.99 -2.67 -11.40
N ASP A 100 18.76 -3.16 -12.38
CA ASP A 100 19.52 -2.31 -13.31
C ASP A 100 18.55 -1.54 -14.22
N GLU A 101 18.51 -0.21 -14.09
CA GLU A 101 17.62 0.67 -14.83
C GLU A 101 17.79 0.55 -16.34
N LYS A 102 19.00 0.21 -16.81
CA LYS A 102 19.33 0.10 -18.25
C LYS A 102 18.66 -1.10 -18.91
N ARG A 103 18.26 -2.10 -18.12
CA ARG A 103 17.57 -3.31 -18.59
C ARG A 103 16.06 -3.19 -18.50
N MET A 104 15.56 -2.12 -17.87
CA MET A 104 14.14 -1.94 -17.65
C MET A 104 13.45 -1.36 -18.89
N THR A 105 12.28 -1.89 -19.20
CA THR A 105 11.43 -1.33 -20.25
C THR A 105 10.86 0.01 -19.81
N ASN A 106 10.45 0.82 -20.79
CA ASN A 106 9.71 2.04 -20.50
C ASN A 106 8.42 1.70 -19.71
N HIS A 107 8.12 2.51 -18.69
CA HIS A 107 6.99 2.34 -17.78
C HIS A 107 5.76 3.19 -18.16
N THR A 108 5.75 3.87 -19.32
CA THR A 108 4.61 4.67 -19.79
C THR A 108 3.29 3.93 -19.66
N ASP A 109 3.21 2.65 -20.02
CA ASP A 109 1.94 1.91 -20.05
C ASP A 109 1.42 1.47 -18.67
N ARG A 110 2.17 1.73 -17.59
CA ARG A 110 1.74 1.36 -16.24
C ARG A 110 0.62 2.30 -15.76
N PRO A 111 -0.49 1.77 -15.22
CA PRO A 111 -1.65 2.58 -14.85
C PRO A 111 -1.34 3.64 -13.79
N GLU A 112 -0.45 3.34 -12.84
CA GLU A 112 0.02 4.28 -11.83
C GLU A 112 0.85 5.43 -12.42
N ILE A 113 1.60 5.18 -13.49
CA ILE A 113 2.40 6.20 -14.18
C ILE A 113 1.50 7.08 -15.04
N GLN A 114 0.56 6.48 -15.77
CA GLN A 114 -0.47 7.22 -16.50
C GLN A 114 -1.27 8.15 -15.58
N LYS A 115 -1.67 7.66 -14.39
CA LYS A 115 -2.35 8.48 -13.39
C LYS A 115 -1.46 9.65 -12.94
N ALA A 116 -0.19 9.38 -12.63
CA ALA A 116 0.76 10.42 -12.23
C ALA A 116 1.01 11.48 -13.32
N MET A 117 1.02 11.10 -14.60
CA MET A 117 1.16 12.07 -15.70
C MET A 117 -0.04 13.03 -15.82
N VAL A 118 -1.22 12.60 -15.37
CA VAL A 118 -2.45 13.41 -15.42
C VAL A 118 -2.64 14.25 -14.17
N SER A 119 -2.29 13.72 -12.99
CA SER A 119 -2.61 14.34 -11.69
C SER A 119 -1.42 14.71 -10.80
N GLY A 120 -0.19 14.48 -11.27
CA GLY A 120 1.05 14.70 -10.51
C GLY A 120 1.68 16.08 -10.69
#